data_AF-A0A9W7G344-F1
#
_entry.id   AF-A0A9W7G344-F1
#
_cell.length_a   1.000
_cell.length_b   1.000
_cell.length_c   1.000
_cell.angle_alpha   90.00
_cell.angle_beta   90.00
_cell.angle_gamma   90.00
#
_symmetry.space_group_name_H-M   'P 1'
#
loop_
_entity.id
_entity.type
_entity.pdbx_description
1 polymer ?
#
loop_
_entity_poly.entity_id
_entity_poly.type
_entity_poly.pdbx_seq_one_letter_code
_entity_poly.pdbx_strand_id
1 'polypeptide(L)'
;MALSDNGEINRCVLFDGRVAGVVSAWRSRSCDPSVWEIGYWITPPLQGKGLATEAIRCIVEELGGGREGRIEANVRAGNIGSCKALENNGFRREGITTGLDDGKDCVAYGFVRREGGREGKIRGDFVHWDGELVCFEDFVCEWENGRIMKFGRTEGAECTLPRCSGVLTPGLIDLHNHAPQHAFKGTGLDKPLMGDGGWLESYTFRAEKKCCADLKYAKRTFQEAVRDGLRNGTTCAIYFGVLDADASKVLADVMVAEGQRGWASKVSMDRNAPGYYCEETKEGLEGLKDFVGHVVKLGEACDGRVRPVLCPRFIPTCR
;
A
#
# COMPACT_ATOMS: atom_id res chain seq x y z
N MET A 1 -21.94 22.60 5.52
CA MET A 1 -22.75 22.38 6.74
C MET A 1 -23.29 20.96 6.64
N ALA A 2 -22.89 20.09 7.55
CA ALA A 2 -22.96 18.63 7.42
C ALA A 2 -24.32 18.02 7.82
N LEU A 3 -24.71 16.92 7.15
CA LEU A 3 -25.52 15.77 7.61
C LEU A 3 -25.24 14.66 6.56
N SER A 4 -24.45 13.61 6.80
CA SER A 4 -24.79 12.47 7.66
C SER A 4 -23.53 11.77 8.23
N ASP A 5 -23.67 11.32 9.47
CA ASP A 5 -22.63 10.73 10.32
C ASP A 5 -22.66 9.19 10.30
N ASN A 6 -22.88 8.58 9.13
CA ASN A 6 -23.13 7.13 8.99
C ASN A 6 -22.03 6.35 8.23
N GLY A 7 -20.87 6.97 7.94
CA GLY A 7 -19.82 6.28 7.18
C GLY A 7 -20.22 5.95 5.75
N GLU A 8 -21.08 6.78 5.13
CA GLU A 8 -21.42 6.71 3.70
C GLU A 8 -20.66 7.80 2.93
N ILE A 9 -20.17 7.45 1.74
CA ILE A 9 -19.50 8.36 0.81
C ILE A 9 -20.43 8.53 -0.39
N ASN A 10 -20.81 9.77 -0.71
CA ASN A 10 -21.60 10.09 -1.89
C ASN A 10 -20.84 11.09 -2.76
N ARG A 11 -20.71 10.81 -4.06
CA ARG A 11 -20.00 11.66 -5.03
C ARG A 11 -20.87 11.90 -6.26
N CYS A 12 -20.89 13.15 -6.71
CA CYS A 12 -21.52 13.51 -7.97
C CYS A 12 -20.58 13.16 -9.13
N VAL A 13 -21.10 12.48 -10.16
CA VAL A 13 -20.37 12.26 -11.40
C VAL A 13 -20.60 13.47 -12.30
N LEU A 14 -19.54 14.16 -12.67
CA LEU A 14 -19.59 15.31 -13.58
C LEU A 14 -19.08 14.91 -14.97
N PHE A 15 -19.75 15.40 -16.00
CA PHE A 15 -19.34 15.28 -17.40
C PHE A 15 -19.60 16.62 -18.10
N ASP A 16 -18.57 17.20 -18.74
CA ASP A 16 -18.62 18.53 -19.37
C ASP A 16 -19.20 19.63 -18.46
N GLY A 17 -18.78 19.63 -17.19
CA GLY A 17 -19.21 20.61 -16.19
C GLY A 17 -20.66 20.47 -15.72
N ARG A 18 -21.36 19.39 -16.12
CA ARG A 18 -22.74 19.12 -15.73
C ARG A 18 -22.86 17.82 -14.93
N VAL A 19 -23.88 17.73 -14.10
CA VAL A 19 -24.21 16.51 -13.36
C VAL A 19 -24.64 15.41 -14.34
N ALA A 20 -23.88 14.32 -14.34
CA ALA A 20 -24.08 13.16 -15.19
C ALA A 20 -24.57 11.92 -14.41
N GLY A 21 -24.42 11.92 -13.08
CA GLY A 21 -24.80 10.78 -12.25
C GLY A 21 -24.34 10.89 -10.81
N VAL A 22 -24.36 9.75 -10.12
CA VAL A 22 -23.92 9.60 -8.73
C VAL A 22 -23.19 8.28 -8.55
N VAL A 23 -22.17 8.27 -7.70
CA VAL A 23 -21.54 7.07 -7.17
C VAL A 23 -21.47 7.19 -5.65
N SER A 24 -21.80 6.09 -4.99
CA SER A 24 -21.96 6.03 -3.56
C SER A 24 -21.29 4.78 -3.01
N ALA A 25 -20.77 4.88 -1.79
CA ALA A 25 -20.27 3.76 -1.01
C ALA A 25 -20.86 3.83 0.40
N TRP A 26 -21.22 2.69 0.96
CA TRP A 26 -21.71 2.57 2.33
C TRP A 26 -21.15 1.30 2.97
N ARG A 27 -21.20 1.21 4.30
CA ARG A 27 -20.84 -0.04 4.98
C ARG A 27 -21.86 -1.11 4.65
N SER A 28 -21.39 -2.25 4.17
CA SER A 28 -22.25 -3.38 3.84
C SER A 28 -23.03 -3.83 5.08
N ARG A 29 -24.23 -4.37 4.86
CA ARG A 29 -25.05 -4.98 5.92
C ARG A 29 -24.51 -6.34 6.37
N SER A 30 -23.37 -6.78 5.84
CA SER A 30 -22.66 -7.96 6.30
C SER A 30 -22.21 -7.82 7.77
N CYS A 31 -21.91 -8.95 8.41
CA CYS A 31 -21.44 -8.99 9.80
C CYS A 31 -20.01 -8.45 10.00
N ASP A 32 -19.33 -8.04 8.93
CA ASP A 32 -17.97 -7.52 8.96
C ASP A 32 -17.96 -6.00 8.67
N PRO A 33 -17.63 -5.15 9.67
CA PRO A 33 -17.64 -3.70 9.52
C PRO A 33 -16.57 -3.19 8.54
N SER A 34 -15.63 -4.03 8.10
CA SER A 34 -14.61 -3.66 7.11
C SER A 34 -15.12 -3.67 5.67
N VAL A 35 -16.30 -4.25 5.42
CA VAL A 35 -16.85 -4.40 4.06
C VAL A 35 -17.60 -3.15 3.61
N TRP A 36 -17.25 -2.67 2.42
CA TRP A 36 -17.94 -1.58 1.74
C TRP A 36 -18.80 -2.13 0.61
N GLU A 37 -20.01 -1.62 0.45
CA GLU A 37 -20.82 -1.84 -0.75
C GLU A 37 -20.86 -0.54 -1.56
N ILE A 38 -20.80 -0.66 -2.89
CA ILE A 38 -20.90 0.48 -3.81
C ILE A 38 -22.14 0.40 -4.69
N GLY A 39 -22.68 1.57 -5.00
CA GLY A 39 -23.76 1.76 -5.95
C GLY A 39 -23.49 2.95 -6.85
N TYR A 40 -23.97 2.92 -8.08
CA TYR A 40 -23.76 4.00 -9.03
C TYR A 40 -24.89 4.08 -10.03
N TRP A 41 -25.10 5.29 -10.55
CA TRP A 41 -26.10 5.56 -11.56
C TRP A 41 -25.62 6.69 -12.47
N ILE A 42 -25.79 6.49 -13.78
CA ILE A 42 -25.51 7.49 -14.82
C ILE A 42 -26.82 7.79 -15.55
N THR A 43 -27.06 9.06 -15.83
CA THR A 43 -28.25 9.51 -16.54
C THR A 43 -28.36 8.82 -17.92
N PRO A 44 -29.54 8.34 -18.34
CA PRO A 44 -29.70 7.53 -19.56
C PRO A 44 -29.02 8.09 -20.82
N PRO A 45 -29.08 9.41 -21.13
CA PRO A 45 -28.43 9.97 -22.32
C PRO A 45 -26.89 9.87 -22.34
N LEU A 46 -26.26 9.61 -21.18
CA LEU A 46 -24.81 9.54 -21.03
C LEU A 46 -24.30 8.11 -20.74
N GLN A 47 -25.19 7.12 -20.69
CA GLN A 47 -24.80 5.72 -20.56
C GLN A 47 -24.04 5.23 -21.79
N GLY A 48 -23.16 4.24 -21.62
CA GLY A 48 -22.31 3.71 -22.70
C GLY A 48 -21.06 4.54 -23.00
N LYS A 49 -20.86 5.69 -22.34
CA LYS A 49 -19.67 6.55 -22.50
C LYS A 49 -18.52 6.26 -21.52
N GLY A 50 -18.57 5.15 -20.79
CA GLY A 50 -17.56 4.78 -19.79
C GLY A 50 -17.65 5.51 -18.44
N LEU A 51 -18.59 6.45 -18.25
CA LEU A 51 -18.71 7.25 -17.03
C LEU A 51 -18.95 6.42 -15.76
N ALA A 52 -19.73 5.34 -15.85
CA ALA A 52 -19.93 4.43 -14.72
C ALA A 52 -18.62 3.75 -14.31
N THR A 53 -17.84 3.29 -15.30
CA THR A 53 -16.53 2.67 -15.09
C THR A 53 -15.56 3.63 -14.40
N GLU A 54 -15.49 4.88 -14.86
CA GLU A 54 -14.69 5.95 -14.23
C GLU A 54 -15.15 6.22 -12.79
N ALA A 55 -16.45 6.36 -12.57
CA ALA A 55 -17.01 6.64 -11.25
C ALA A 55 -16.71 5.52 -10.24
N ILE A 56 -16.83 4.25 -10.67
CA ILE A 56 -16.46 3.08 -9.86
C ILE A 56 -14.97 3.10 -9.54
N ARG A 57 -14.10 3.45 -10.49
CA ARG A 57 -12.66 3.54 -10.24
C ARG A 57 -12.37 4.57 -9.14
N CYS A 58 -12.91 5.77 -9.28
CA CYS A 58 -12.69 6.86 -8.34
C CYS A 58 -13.16 6.52 -6.92
N ILE A 59 -14.36 5.92 -6.78
CA ILE A 59 -14.86 5.53 -5.44
C ILE A 59 -14.01 4.39 -4.85
N VAL A 60 -13.54 3.43 -5.66
CA VAL A 60 -12.67 2.34 -5.20
C VAL A 60 -11.32 2.89 -4.72
N GLU A 61 -10.72 3.82 -5.45
CA GLU A 61 -9.49 4.50 -5.05
C GLU A 61 -9.67 5.28 -3.75
N GLU A 62 -10.79 6.01 -3.62
CA GLU A 62 -11.14 6.75 -2.41
C GLU A 62 -11.32 5.82 -1.20
N LEU A 63 -11.86 4.61 -1.41
CA LEU A 63 -11.95 3.53 -0.42
C LEU A 63 -10.62 2.81 -0.15
N GLY A 64 -9.49 3.44 -0.51
CA GLY A 64 -8.15 2.90 -0.31
C GLY A 64 -7.81 1.73 -1.24
N GLY A 65 -8.56 1.54 -2.33
CA GLY A 65 -8.34 0.50 -3.33
C GLY A 65 -8.44 -0.91 -2.76
N GLY A 66 -9.29 -1.13 -1.76
CA GLY A 66 -9.47 -2.41 -1.06
C GLY A 66 -8.39 -2.74 -0.02
N ARG A 67 -7.55 -1.78 0.37
CA ARG A 67 -6.56 -1.94 1.46
C ARG A 67 -7.20 -2.13 2.83
N GLU A 68 -8.34 -1.49 3.04
CA GLU A 68 -8.99 -1.42 4.34
C GLU A 68 -10.10 -2.47 4.53
N GLY A 69 -10.31 -3.31 3.51
CA GLY A 69 -11.34 -4.34 3.51
C GLY A 69 -11.85 -4.67 2.10
N ARG A 70 -12.87 -5.51 2.05
CA ARG A 70 -13.56 -5.91 0.82
C ARG A 70 -14.48 -4.79 0.34
N ILE A 71 -14.54 -4.60 -0.97
CA ILE A 71 -15.56 -3.78 -1.63
C ILE A 71 -16.47 -4.71 -2.42
N GLU A 72 -17.78 -4.52 -2.37
CA GLU A 72 -18.75 -5.34 -3.07
C GLU A 72 -19.80 -4.50 -3.80
N ALA A 73 -20.47 -5.12 -4.76
CA ALA A 73 -21.54 -4.49 -5.51
C ALA A 73 -22.55 -5.55 -5.94
N ASN A 74 -23.83 -5.16 -5.95
CA ASN A 74 -24.93 -5.98 -6.45
C ASN A 74 -25.56 -5.26 -7.65
N VAL A 75 -25.65 -5.96 -8.78
CA VAL A 75 -26.23 -5.40 -10.02
C VAL A 75 -27.25 -6.35 -10.60
N ARG A 76 -28.34 -5.83 -11.18
CA ARG A 76 -29.33 -6.65 -11.89
C ARG A 76 -28.65 -7.50 -12.95
N ALA A 77 -28.98 -8.80 -13.03
CA ALA A 77 -28.37 -9.74 -13.96
C ALA A 77 -28.55 -9.34 -15.44
N GLY A 78 -29.65 -8.67 -15.78
CA GLY A 78 -29.90 -8.12 -17.12
C GLY A 78 -29.15 -6.81 -17.43
N ASN A 79 -28.51 -6.17 -16.45
CA ASN A 79 -27.79 -4.91 -16.63
C ASN A 79 -26.34 -5.16 -17.08
N ILE A 80 -26.19 -5.60 -18.32
CA ILE A 80 -24.90 -5.95 -18.93
C ILE A 80 -23.87 -4.81 -18.83
N GLY A 81 -24.33 -3.56 -18.95
CA GLY A 81 -23.46 -2.39 -18.84
C GLY A 81 -22.80 -2.25 -17.46
N SER A 82 -23.55 -2.49 -16.39
CA SER A 82 -23.04 -2.40 -15.01
C SER A 82 -22.15 -3.60 -14.65
N CYS A 83 -22.49 -4.80 -15.11
CA CYS A 83 -21.63 -5.99 -14.98
C CYS A 83 -20.25 -5.72 -15.61
N LYS A 84 -20.22 -5.22 -16.87
CA LYS A 84 -18.97 -4.86 -17.55
C LYS A 84 -18.21 -3.73 -16.84
N ALA A 85 -18.90 -2.72 -16.31
CA ALA A 85 -18.27 -1.62 -15.61
C ALA A 85 -17.55 -2.09 -14.33
N LEU A 86 -18.13 -3.03 -13.59
CA LEU A 86 -17.51 -3.66 -12.42
C LEU A 86 -16.32 -4.55 -12.81
N GLU A 87 -16.49 -5.40 -13.81
CA GLU A 87 -15.43 -6.30 -14.31
C GLU A 87 -14.21 -5.53 -14.83
N ASN A 88 -14.44 -4.42 -15.53
CA ASN A 88 -13.39 -3.52 -16.00
C ASN A 88 -12.63 -2.83 -14.84
N ASN A 89 -13.24 -2.74 -13.65
CA ASN A 89 -12.60 -2.25 -12.43
C ASN A 89 -12.04 -3.37 -11.55
N GLY A 90 -11.94 -4.60 -12.08
CA GLY A 90 -11.33 -5.74 -11.40
C GLY A 90 -12.21 -6.43 -10.37
N PHE A 91 -13.51 -6.09 -10.29
CA PHE A 91 -14.45 -6.86 -9.50
C PHE A 91 -14.65 -8.24 -10.12
N ARG A 92 -14.76 -9.27 -9.27
CA ARG A 92 -15.06 -10.64 -9.70
C ARG A 92 -16.50 -10.97 -9.41
N ARG A 93 -17.15 -11.61 -10.38
CA ARG A 93 -18.47 -12.22 -10.18
C ARG A 93 -18.34 -13.40 -9.23
N GLU A 94 -19.13 -13.40 -8.17
CA GLU A 94 -19.08 -14.43 -7.13
C GLU A 94 -20.36 -15.27 -7.05
N GLY A 95 -21.50 -14.74 -7.51
CA GLY A 95 -22.75 -15.47 -7.48
C GLY A 95 -23.91 -14.75 -8.14
N ILE A 96 -25.07 -15.41 -8.14
CA ILE A 96 -26.36 -14.83 -8.49
C ILE A 96 -27.29 -15.03 -7.30
N THR A 97 -27.92 -13.95 -6.84
CA THR A 97 -29.01 -13.99 -5.88
C THR A 97 -30.32 -13.82 -6.64
N THR A 98 -31.19 -14.83 -6.59
CA THR A 98 -32.47 -14.79 -7.28
C THR A 98 -33.47 -13.93 -6.54
N GLY A 99 -34.25 -13.12 -7.25
CA GLY A 99 -35.37 -12.36 -6.68
C GLY A 99 -35.04 -11.19 -5.73
N LEU A 100 -33.78 -10.72 -5.68
CA LEU A 100 -33.31 -9.74 -4.68
C LEU A 100 -33.82 -8.31 -4.91
N ASP A 101 -33.88 -7.85 -6.16
CA ASP A 101 -34.23 -6.46 -6.51
C ASP A 101 -35.57 -6.43 -7.25
N ASP A 102 -36.64 -6.24 -6.47
CA ASP A 102 -38.02 -6.23 -6.97
C ASP A 102 -38.37 -7.52 -7.74
N GLY A 103 -37.95 -8.66 -7.18
CA GLY A 103 -38.16 -9.98 -7.78
C GLY A 103 -37.21 -10.32 -8.93
N LYS A 104 -36.21 -9.47 -9.23
CA LYS A 104 -35.21 -9.72 -10.27
C LYS A 104 -33.91 -10.27 -9.71
N ASP A 105 -33.28 -11.12 -10.49
CA ASP A 105 -31.98 -11.70 -10.18
C ASP A 105 -30.89 -10.62 -10.18
N CYS A 106 -30.01 -10.70 -9.19
CA CYS A 106 -28.84 -9.84 -9.05
C CYS A 106 -27.56 -10.67 -9.10
N VAL A 107 -26.53 -10.11 -9.72
CA VAL A 107 -25.18 -10.67 -9.73
C VAL A 107 -24.39 -9.99 -8.62
N ALA A 108 -23.80 -10.80 -7.75
CA ALA A 108 -22.94 -10.33 -6.66
C ALA A 108 -21.49 -10.25 -7.14
N TYR A 109 -20.86 -9.11 -6.88
CA TYR A 109 -19.48 -8.83 -7.23
C TYR A 109 -18.65 -8.51 -5.99
N GLY A 110 -17.43 -9.07 -5.93
CA GLY A 110 -16.46 -8.79 -4.88
C GLY A 110 -15.15 -8.23 -5.43
N PHE A 111 -14.59 -7.26 -4.73
CA PHE A 111 -13.28 -6.67 -4.95
C PHE A 111 -12.49 -6.72 -3.66
N VAL A 112 -11.31 -7.32 -3.72
CA VAL A 112 -10.33 -7.31 -2.64
C VAL A 112 -9.03 -6.87 -3.28
N ARG A 113 -8.30 -5.95 -2.65
CA ARG A 113 -6.97 -5.60 -3.12
C ARG A 113 -6.11 -6.85 -3.07
N ARG A 114 -5.84 -7.41 -4.23
CA ARG A 114 -4.68 -8.28 -4.38
C ARG A 114 -3.50 -7.35 -4.62
N GLU A 115 -2.37 -7.62 -3.97
CA GLU A 115 -1.09 -7.00 -4.38
C GLU A 115 -1.07 -6.93 -5.90
N GLY A 116 -0.69 -5.76 -6.46
CA GLY A 116 -0.81 -5.42 -7.88
C GLY A 116 -0.78 -6.69 -8.72
N GLY A 117 -1.97 -7.08 -9.22
CA GLY A 117 -2.26 -8.46 -9.57
C GLY A 117 -1.20 -9.08 -10.46
N ARG A 118 -1.16 -10.43 -10.50
CA ARG A 118 -0.27 -11.15 -11.43
C ARG A 118 -0.33 -10.57 -12.84
N GLU A 119 -1.44 -10.00 -13.28
CA GLU A 119 -1.52 -9.30 -14.55
C GLU A 119 -2.42 -8.08 -14.38
N GLY A 120 -2.20 -7.04 -15.20
CA GLY A 120 -3.08 -5.90 -15.23
C GLY A 120 -2.69 -4.85 -16.26
N LYS A 121 -3.59 -3.88 -16.45
CA LYS A 121 -3.42 -2.77 -17.39
C LYS A 121 -3.92 -1.48 -16.74
N ILE A 122 -3.23 -0.39 -16.99
CA ILE A 122 -3.60 0.95 -16.53
C ILE A 122 -3.37 1.96 -17.66
N ARG A 123 -4.33 2.87 -17.85
CA ARG A 123 -4.28 3.95 -18.84
C ARG A 123 -4.21 5.29 -18.12
N GLY A 124 -3.30 6.16 -18.51
CA GLY A 124 -3.13 7.43 -17.83
C GLY A 124 -2.05 8.30 -18.44
N ASP A 125 -1.81 9.43 -17.80
CA ASP A 125 -0.61 10.22 -18.04
C ASP A 125 0.49 9.74 -17.11
N PHE A 126 1.66 9.46 -17.66
CA PHE A 126 2.80 9.00 -16.88
C PHE A 126 3.91 10.04 -16.91
N VAL A 127 4.61 10.18 -15.79
CA VAL A 127 5.84 10.97 -15.71
C VAL A 127 6.98 10.09 -15.24
N HIS A 128 8.09 10.13 -15.97
CA HIS A 128 9.29 9.34 -15.68
C HIS A 128 10.56 10.15 -15.94
N TRP A 129 11.67 9.70 -15.35
CA TRP A 129 12.99 10.25 -15.62
C TRP A 129 13.80 9.28 -16.49
N ASP A 130 14.16 9.70 -17.69
CA ASP A 130 15.03 8.96 -18.62
C ASP A 130 16.15 9.87 -19.15
N GLY A 131 17.01 10.33 -18.24
CA GLY A 131 18.00 11.39 -18.52
C GLY A 131 17.41 12.80 -18.53
N GLU A 132 16.11 12.92 -18.76
CA GLU A 132 15.28 14.11 -18.60
C GLU A 132 13.88 13.74 -18.07
N LEU A 133 13.10 14.75 -17.68
CA LEU A 133 11.71 14.53 -17.24
C LEU A 133 10.81 14.34 -18.47
N VAL A 134 10.29 13.13 -18.67
CA VAL A 134 9.44 12.77 -19.80
C VAL A 134 7.99 12.64 -19.35
N CYS A 135 7.07 13.26 -20.10
CA CYS A 135 5.62 13.15 -19.91
C CYS A 135 5.01 12.30 -21.03
N PHE A 136 4.39 11.18 -20.67
CA PHE A 136 3.70 10.26 -21.58
C PHE A 136 2.19 10.44 -21.45
N GLU A 137 1.62 11.29 -22.32
CA GLU A 137 0.19 11.57 -22.32
C GLU A 137 -0.61 10.43 -22.99
N ASP A 138 -1.63 9.94 -22.29
CA ASP A 138 -2.55 8.90 -22.74
C ASP A 138 -1.88 7.58 -23.15
N PHE A 139 -1.01 7.07 -22.30
CA PHE A 139 -0.34 5.77 -22.48
C PHE A 139 -1.10 4.65 -21.77
N VAL A 140 -0.83 3.42 -22.20
CA VAL A 140 -1.24 2.20 -21.49
C VAL A 140 0.02 1.49 -20.99
N CYS A 141 0.04 1.17 -19.70
CA CYS A 141 1.01 0.29 -19.07
C CYS A 141 0.35 -1.06 -18.80
N GLU A 142 0.90 -2.13 -19.35
CA GLU A 142 0.48 -3.52 -19.10
C GLU A 142 1.58 -4.24 -18.34
N TRP A 143 1.22 -5.02 -17.33
CA TRP A 143 2.16 -5.79 -16.52
C TRP A 143 1.72 -7.24 -16.36
N GLU A 144 2.71 -8.11 -16.21
CA GLU A 144 2.57 -9.52 -15.84
C GLU A 144 3.64 -9.88 -14.80
N ASN A 145 3.25 -10.68 -13.80
CA ASN A 145 3.99 -11.08 -12.61
C ASN A 145 4.82 -9.93 -12.00
N GLY A 146 4.23 -8.74 -11.87
CA GLY A 146 4.86 -7.56 -11.30
C GLY A 146 5.93 -6.90 -12.19
N ARG A 147 5.99 -7.24 -13.48
CA ARG A 147 6.90 -6.65 -14.47
C ARG A 147 6.11 -5.98 -15.59
N ILE A 148 6.55 -4.80 -16.00
CA ILE A 148 5.97 -4.09 -17.16
C ILE A 148 6.31 -4.88 -18.42
N MET A 149 5.28 -5.28 -19.16
CA MET A 149 5.40 -6.04 -20.41
C MET A 149 5.22 -5.16 -21.64
N LYS A 150 4.35 -4.15 -21.54
CA LYS A 150 4.07 -3.20 -22.62
C LYS A 150 3.82 -1.82 -22.06
N PHE A 151 4.42 -0.81 -22.69
CA PHE A 151 4.20 0.60 -22.38
C PHE A 151 4.17 1.38 -23.69
N GLY A 152 3.04 2.01 -24.01
CA GLY A 152 2.90 2.73 -25.29
C GLY A 152 1.56 3.41 -25.49
N ARG A 153 1.46 4.22 -26.55
CA ARG A 153 0.20 4.82 -27.00
C ARG A 153 -0.75 3.75 -27.53
N THR A 154 -2.05 4.00 -27.34
CA THR A 154 -3.11 3.19 -27.93
C THR A 154 -3.23 3.47 -29.42
N GLU A 155 -2.38 2.89 -30.26
CA GLU A 155 -2.67 2.83 -31.70
C GLU A 155 -3.52 1.60 -32.00
N GLY A 156 -4.78 1.82 -32.37
CA GLY A 156 -5.58 0.86 -33.13
C GLY A 156 -6.19 -0.36 -32.42
N ALA A 157 -6.32 -0.39 -31.09
CA ALA A 157 -7.06 -1.45 -30.40
C ALA A 157 -8.09 -0.87 -29.41
N GLU A 158 -9.30 -1.41 -29.44
CA GLU A 158 -10.46 -1.13 -28.57
C GLU A 158 -10.07 -0.77 -27.12
N CYS A 159 -9.81 0.50 -26.81
CA CYS A 159 -9.44 0.91 -25.47
C CYS A 159 -10.67 1.41 -24.70
N THR A 160 -11.42 0.45 -24.14
CA THR A 160 -12.51 0.68 -23.17
C THR A 160 -12.01 1.00 -21.76
N LEU A 161 -10.67 1.10 -21.57
CA LEU A 161 -10.08 1.38 -20.28
C LEU A 161 -10.24 2.87 -19.92
N PRO A 162 -10.81 3.16 -18.73
CA PRO A 162 -10.93 4.51 -18.21
C PRO A 162 -9.54 5.13 -17.95
N ARG A 163 -9.35 6.41 -18.30
CA ARG A 163 -8.08 7.14 -18.10
C ARG A 163 -7.98 7.60 -16.65
N CYS A 164 -6.90 7.26 -15.97
CA CYS A 164 -6.66 7.65 -14.58
C CYS A 164 -6.80 9.16 -14.39
N SER A 165 -7.51 9.56 -13.34
CA SER A 165 -7.55 10.95 -12.90
C SER A 165 -6.24 11.28 -12.18
N GLY A 166 -5.37 12.06 -12.82
CA GLY A 166 -4.08 12.47 -12.27
C GLY A 166 -2.90 11.96 -13.09
N VAL A 167 -1.70 12.10 -12.51
CA VAL A 167 -0.44 11.68 -13.14
C VAL A 167 0.11 10.48 -12.39
N LEU A 168 0.49 9.45 -13.14
CA LEU A 168 1.11 8.23 -12.65
C LEU A 168 2.64 8.41 -12.67
N THR A 169 3.28 8.14 -11.54
CA THR A 169 4.75 8.16 -11.43
C THR A 169 5.25 6.81 -10.95
N PRO A 170 6.53 6.46 -11.18
CA PRO A 170 7.17 5.41 -10.41
C PRO A 170 6.98 5.65 -8.91
N GLY A 171 6.86 4.56 -8.15
CA GLY A 171 6.87 4.65 -6.70
C GLY A 171 8.21 5.14 -6.18
N LEU A 172 8.18 5.87 -5.08
CA LEU A 172 9.36 6.47 -4.46
C LEU A 172 10.24 5.40 -3.83
N ILE A 173 11.56 5.67 -3.84
CA ILE A 173 12.58 4.82 -3.24
C ILE A 173 13.19 5.58 -2.05
N ASP A 174 12.95 5.09 -0.84
CA ASP A 174 13.55 5.61 0.40
C ASP A 174 14.81 4.81 0.73
N LEU A 175 15.97 5.44 0.61
CA LEU A 175 17.26 4.77 0.81
C LEU A 175 17.69 4.72 2.29
N HIS A 176 16.98 5.37 3.21
CA HIS A 176 17.40 5.44 4.60
C HIS A 176 16.24 5.75 5.56
N ASN A 177 15.74 4.72 6.24
CA ASN A 177 14.64 4.87 7.17
C ASN A 177 14.84 4.06 8.45
N HIS A 178 14.63 4.65 9.62
CA HIS A 178 14.67 3.95 10.90
C HIS A 178 13.26 3.55 11.36
N ALA A 179 12.87 2.31 11.08
CA ALA A 179 11.56 1.77 11.44
C ALA A 179 11.18 1.95 12.93
N PRO A 180 12.05 1.66 13.93
CA PRO A 180 11.69 1.82 15.35
C PRO A 180 11.52 3.28 15.78
N GLN A 181 12.13 4.23 15.05
CA GLN A 181 12.05 5.65 15.37
C GLN A 181 10.74 6.29 14.89
N HIS A 182 9.94 5.55 14.11
CA HIS A 182 8.59 5.96 13.75
C HIS A 182 7.72 6.23 14.98
N ALA A 183 7.99 5.56 16.10
CA ALA A 183 7.30 5.72 17.39
C ALA A 183 7.29 7.16 17.94
N PHE A 184 8.21 8.01 17.51
CA PHE A 184 8.30 9.40 17.95
C PHE A 184 8.44 10.36 16.75
N LYS A 185 8.07 9.92 15.55
CA LYS A 185 8.06 10.72 14.32
C LYS A 185 7.37 12.07 14.58
N GLY A 186 8.05 13.16 14.24
CA GLY A 186 7.55 14.53 14.44
C GLY A 186 7.73 15.08 15.86
N THR A 187 8.41 14.37 16.76
CA THR A 187 8.71 14.82 18.13
C THR A 187 10.20 14.63 18.47
N GLY A 188 10.66 15.19 19.60
CA GLY A 188 12.05 15.04 20.07
C GLY A 188 13.08 15.68 19.12
N LEU A 189 12.83 16.92 18.66
CA LEU A 189 13.68 17.62 17.68
C LEU A 189 14.54 18.73 18.32
N ASP A 190 14.72 18.67 19.64
CA ASP A 190 15.27 19.74 20.48
C ASP A 190 16.73 19.54 20.90
N LYS A 191 17.35 18.43 20.48
CA LYS A 191 18.66 17.99 20.95
C LYS A 191 19.65 17.73 19.80
N PRO A 192 20.97 17.93 20.01
CA PRO A 192 21.98 17.52 19.05
C PRO A 192 22.00 16.00 18.88
N LEU A 193 22.46 15.49 17.73
CA LEU A 193 22.46 14.06 17.42
C LEU A 193 23.16 13.21 18.50
N MET A 194 24.37 13.61 18.88
CA MET A 194 25.25 12.89 19.82
C MET A 194 25.60 13.76 21.04
N GLY A 195 26.32 13.16 22.01
CA GLY A 195 26.78 13.79 23.25
C GLY A 195 25.94 13.37 24.46
N ASP A 196 26.44 13.66 25.66
CA ASP A 196 25.75 13.37 26.92
C ASP A 196 24.36 14.03 26.93
N GLY A 197 23.31 13.21 27.03
CA GLY A 197 21.93 13.69 26.96
C GLY A 197 21.51 14.20 25.58
N GLY A 198 22.22 13.82 24.52
CA GLY A 198 21.88 14.07 23.12
C GLY A 198 20.64 13.31 22.66
N TRP A 199 20.27 13.49 21.40
CA TRP A 199 19.07 12.93 20.77
C TRP A 199 19.06 11.40 20.80
N LEU A 200 20.21 10.77 20.50
CA LEU A 200 20.33 9.31 20.52
C LEU A 200 20.01 8.72 21.90
N GLU A 201 20.57 9.30 22.97
CA GLU A 201 20.35 8.83 24.35
C GLU A 201 18.98 9.19 24.90
N SER A 202 18.49 10.39 24.57
CA SER A 202 17.25 10.93 25.13
C SER A 202 16.01 10.27 24.54
N TYR A 203 16.04 9.90 23.25
CA TYR A 203 14.86 9.44 22.52
C TYR A 203 15.12 8.10 21.82
N THR A 204 16.14 8.05 20.98
CA THR A 204 16.30 6.97 20.00
C THR A 204 16.59 5.61 20.62
N PHE A 205 17.61 5.50 21.47
CA PHE A 205 17.96 4.23 22.11
C PHE A 205 16.85 3.71 23.03
N ARG A 206 16.03 4.61 23.61
CA ARG A 206 14.88 4.23 24.44
C ARG A 206 13.76 3.63 23.59
N ALA A 207 13.42 4.28 22.47
CA ALA A 207 12.41 3.79 21.53
C ALA A 207 12.82 2.44 20.93
N GLU A 208 14.08 2.33 20.49
CA GLU A 208 14.61 1.10 19.92
C GLU A 208 14.69 -0.04 20.93
N LYS A 209 15.13 0.23 22.17
CA LYS A 209 15.15 -0.77 23.25
C LYS A 209 13.75 -1.30 23.56
N LYS A 210 12.73 -0.44 23.49
CA LYS A 210 11.34 -0.85 23.71
C LYS A 210 10.86 -1.86 22.66
N CYS A 211 11.25 -1.69 21.39
CA CYS A 211 11.00 -2.68 20.35
C CYS A 211 11.71 -4.02 20.63
N CYS A 212 12.95 -3.98 21.14
CA CYS A 212 13.65 -5.20 21.54
C CYS A 212 12.97 -5.92 22.72
N ALA A 213 12.34 -5.19 23.63
CA ALA A 213 11.73 -5.77 24.83
C ALA A 213 10.30 -6.32 24.59
N ASP A 214 9.59 -5.82 23.58
CA ASP A 214 8.20 -6.20 23.28
C ASP A 214 7.98 -6.34 21.76
N LEU A 215 7.95 -7.60 21.29
CA LEU A 215 7.71 -7.92 19.88
C LEU A 215 6.33 -7.47 19.38
N LYS A 216 5.32 -7.36 20.25
CA LYS A 216 4.00 -6.82 19.85
C LYS A 216 4.09 -5.32 19.61
N TYR A 217 4.84 -4.61 20.46
CA TYR A 217 5.13 -3.19 20.25
C TYR A 217 5.97 -2.96 18.99
N ALA A 218 7.01 -3.77 18.78
CA ALA A 218 7.83 -3.73 17.57
C ALA A 218 6.98 -3.93 16.31
N LYS A 219 6.14 -4.97 16.30
CA LYS A 219 5.23 -5.25 15.18
C LYS A 219 4.33 -4.06 14.84
N ARG A 220 3.66 -3.47 15.83
CA ARG A 220 2.79 -2.29 15.60
C ARG A 220 3.58 -1.12 15.02
N THR A 221 4.73 -0.80 15.61
CA THR A 221 5.59 0.32 15.18
C THR A 221 6.08 0.12 13.75
N PHE A 222 6.54 -1.08 13.41
CA PHE A 222 7.03 -1.38 12.05
C PHE A 222 5.89 -1.42 11.02
N GLN A 223 4.70 -1.91 11.40
CA GLN A 223 3.52 -1.87 10.53
C GLN A 223 3.11 -0.43 10.22
N GLU A 224 3.13 0.46 11.21
CA GLU A 224 2.87 1.88 11.00
C GLU A 224 3.91 2.50 10.07
N ALA A 225 5.21 2.26 10.31
CA ALA A 225 6.28 2.76 9.44
C ALA A 225 6.11 2.35 7.96
N VAL A 226 5.86 1.06 7.71
CA VAL A 226 5.70 0.51 6.36
C VAL A 226 4.42 1.02 5.70
N ARG A 227 3.30 1.03 6.42
CA ARG A 227 2.01 1.53 5.90
C ARG A 227 2.05 3.01 5.59
N ASP A 228 2.67 3.81 6.44
CA ASP A 228 2.87 5.24 6.20
C ASP A 228 3.71 5.45 4.95
N GLY A 229 4.83 4.72 4.78
CA GLY A 229 5.63 4.78 3.57
C GLY A 229 4.79 4.49 2.31
N LEU A 230 4.04 3.39 2.30
CA LEU A 230 3.17 3.00 1.20
C LEU A 230 2.01 3.98 0.94
N ARG A 231 1.49 4.64 1.98
CA ARG A 231 0.46 5.69 1.86
C ARG A 231 1.03 6.97 1.24
N ASN A 232 2.32 7.26 1.48
CA ASN A 232 3.03 8.41 0.92
C ASN A 232 3.77 8.07 -0.39
N GLY A 233 3.46 6.94 -1.04
CA GLY A 233 4.02 6.57 -2.34
C GLY A 233 5.40 5.92 -2.32
N THR A 234 5.99 5.64 -1.15
CA THR A 234 7.25 4.89 -1.03
C THR A 234 6.99 3.40 -1.24
N THR A 235 7.36 2.87 -2.40
CA THR A 235 7.15 1.46 -2.76
C THR A 235 8.38 0.60 -2.52
N CYS A 236 9.55 1.24 -2.39
CA CYS A 236 10.81 0.58 -2.06
C CYS A 236 11.52 1.32 -0.91
N ALA A 237 11.97 0.59 0.12
CA ALA A 237 12.65 1.21 1.26
C ALA A 237 13.84 0.39 1.79
N ILE A 238 14.82 1.06 2.38
CA ILE A 238 15.85 0.44 3.21
C ILE A 238 15.57 0.79 4.67
N TYR A 239 15.19 -0.21 5.47
CA TYR A 239 14.89 -0.02 6.88
C TYR A 239 16.01 -0.50 7.79
N PHE A 240 16.36 0.39 8.71
CA PHE A 240 17.12 0.10 9.91
C PHE A 240 16.16 -0.46 10.95
N GLY A 241 16.34 -1.73 11.32
CA GLY A 241 15.63 -2.37 12.42
C GLY A 241 16.20 -2.00 13.79
N VAL A 242 16.43 -2.99 14.63
CA VAL A 242 17.00 -2.80 15.98
C VAL A 242 18.17 -3.75 16.21
N LEU A 243 18.82 -3.63 17.38
CA LEU A 243 19.89 -4.52 17.81
C LEU A 243 19.42 -5.98 17.93
N ASP A 244 18.21 -6.21 18.45
CA ASP A 244 17.67 -7.55 18.67
C ASP A 244 17.30 -8.26 17.36
N ALA A 245 17.71 -9.52 17.23
CA ALA A 245 17.52 -10.30 16.01
C ALA A 245 16.04 -10.63 15.78
N ASP A 246 15.31 -11.06 16.81
CA ASP A 246 13.91 -11.46 16.69
C ASP A 246 13.02 -10.27 16.37
N ALA A 247 13.22 -9.13 17.03
CA ALA A 247 12.54 -7.89 16.68
C ALA A 247 12.87 -7.45 15.24
N SER A 248 14.12 -7.59 14.79
CA SER A 248 14.48 -7.24 13.41
C SER A 248 13.86 -8.18 12.37
N LYS A 249 13.68 -9.47 12.69
CA LYS A 249 12.91 -10.41 11.83
C LYS A 249 11.46 -9.96 11.67
N VAL A 250 10.82 -9.46 12.73
CA VAL A 250 9.44 -8.92 12.68
C VAL A 250 9.32 -7.81 11.63
N LEU A 251 10.33 -6.94 11.50
CA LEU A 251 10.34 -5.91 10.46
C LEU A 251 10.29 -6.52 9.06
N ALA A 252 11.10 -7.54 8.77
CA ALA A 252 11.09 -8.24 7.49
C ALA A 252 9.74 -8.94 7.23
N ASP A 253 9.17 -9.60 8.24
CA ASP A 253 7.85 -10.22 8.16
C ASP A 253 6.76 -9.18 7.83
N VAL A 254 6.83 -8.00 8.45
CA VAL A 254 5.91 -6.89 8.19
C VAL A 254 6.06 -6.37 6.76
N MET A 255 7.29 -6.17 6.27
CA MET A 255 7.51 -5.72 4.89
C MET A 255 6.90 -6.69 3.87
N VAL A 256 7.06 -8.00 4.09
CA VAL A 256 6.44 -9.04 3.26
C VAL A 256 4.92 -8.97 3.34
N ALA A 257 4.37 -8.90 4.56
CA ALA A 257 2.92 -8.89 4.79
C ALA A 257 2.22 -7.65 4.20
N GLU A 258 2.86 -6.49 4.23
CA GLU A 258 2.33 -5.24 3.67
C GLU A 258 2.65 -5.07 2.16
N GLY A 259 3.46 -5.98 1.59
CA GLY A 259 3.79 -6.00 0.17
C GLY A 259 4.81 -4.95 -0.28
N GLN A 260 5.58 -4.34 0.63
CA GLN A 260 6.60 -3.34 0.29
C GLN A 260 7.89 -4.03 -0.18
N ARG A 261 8.48 -3.52 -1.27
CA ARG A 261 9.82 -3.95 -1.69
C ARG A 261 10.87 -3.32 -0.77
N GLY A 262 11.96 -4.01 -0.49
CA GLY A 262 13.06 -3.34 0.19
C GLY A 262 14.09 -4.23 0.84
N TRP A 263 14.90 -3.58 1.68
CA TRP A 263 15.91 -4.21 2.49
C TRP A 263 15.63 -3.99 3.97
N ALA A 264 15.57 -5.09 4.72
CA ALA A 264 15.49 -5.07 6.17
C ALA A 264 16.88 -5.28 6.76
N SER A 265 17.16 -4.66 7.91
CA SER A 265 18.39 -4.90 8.64
C SER A 265 18.16 -5.17 10.12
N LYS A 266 19.06 -5.96 10.70
CA LYS A 266 19.41 -5.92 12.12
C LYS A 266 20.53 -4.91 12.27
N VAL A 267 20.37 -3.96 13.19
CA VAL A 267 21.40 -2.96 13.49
C VAL A 267 22.50 -3.61 14.34
N SER A 268 23.75 -3.27 14.08
CA SER A 268 24.89 -3.70 14.90
C SER A 268 25.52 -2.54 15.68
N MET A 269 25.76 -2.76 16.99
CA MET A 269 26.43 -1.80 17.89
C MET A 269 27.10 -2.49 19.10
N ASP A 270 28.43 -2.49 19.16
CA ASP A 270 29.23 -3.17 20.19
C ASP A 270 30.19 -2.26 20.98
N ARG A 271 30.07 -0.94 20.79
CA ARG A 271 30.77 0.07 21.61
C ARG A 271 30.03 1.41 21.62
N ASN A 272 30.43 2.29 22.53
CA ASN A 272 29.99 3.69 22.60
C ASN A 272 28.46 3.86 22.55
N ALA A 273 27.74 2.92 23.18
CA ALA A 273 26.31 2.91 23.34
C ALA A 273 25.96 2.65 24.82
N PRO A 274 24.76 3.03 25.29
CA PRO A 274 24.35 2.79 26.67
C PRO A 274 24.37 1.29 27.02
N GLY A 275 24.78 0.94 28.25
CA GLY A 275 24.91 -0.47 28.66
C GLY A 275 23.61 -1.29 28.55
N TYR A 276 22.44 -0.65 28.59
CA TYR A 276 21.16 -1.34 28.38
C TYR A 276 20.84 -1.63 26.90
N TYR A 277 21.60 -1.04 25.97
CA TYR A 277 21.39 -1.09 24.52
C TYR A 277 22.71 -1.12 23.73
N CYS A 278 23.56 -2.09 24.08
CA CYS A 278 24.82 -2.42 23.41
C CYS A 278 24.93 -3.96 23.39
N GLU A 279 25.40 -4.56 22.30
CA GLU A 279 25.62 -6.02 22.22
C GLU A 279 27.09 -6.37 22.40
N GLU A 280 27.36 -7.62 22.78
CA GLU A 280 28.69 -8.20 22.64
C GLU A 280 28.93 -8.60 21.18
N THR A 281 30.14 -8.37 20.65
CA THR A 281 30.45 -8.63 19.23
C THR A 281 30.10 -10.05 18.79
N LYS A 282 30.37 -11.06 19.65
CA LYS A 282 30.08 -12.46 19.34
C LYS A 282 28.57 -12.71 19.21
N GLU A 283 27.79 -12.26 20.18
CA GLU A 283 26.33 -12.42 20.20
C GLU A 283 25.69 -11.66 19.03
N GLY A 284 26.19 -10.47 18.72
CA GLY A 284 25.72 -9.68 17.59
C GLY A 284 25.96 -10.35 16.24
N LEU A 285 27.11 -11.01 16.06
CA LEU A 285 27.42 -11.78 14.86
C LEU A 285 26.54 -13.04 14.73
N GLU A 286 26.26 -13.73 15.84
CA GLU A 286 25.35 -14.88 15.86
C GLU A 286 23.91 -14.45 15.50
N GLY A 287 23.40 -13.40 16.15
CA GLY A 287 22.09 -12.83 15.85
C GLY A 287 21.99 -12.26 14.43
N LEU A 288 23.07 -11.70 13.89
CA LEU A 288 23.11 -11.23 12.50
C LEU A 288 23.00 -12.40 11.50
N LYS A 289 23.70 -13.51 11.73
CA LYS A 289 23.60 -14.70 10.86
C LYS A 289 22.19 -15.28 10.88
N ASP A 290 21.59 -15.36 12.06
CA ASP A 290 20.22 -15.82 12.25
C ASP A 290 19.20 -14.91 11.55
N PHE A 291 19.31 -13.59 11.74
CA PHE A 291 18.51 -12.60 11.00
C PHE A 291 18.65 -12.76 9.48
N VAL A 292 19.88 -12.80 8.96
CA VAL A 292 20.13 -12.95 7.51
C VAL A 292 19.50 -14.24 6.99
N GLY A 293 19.66 -15.36 7.70
CA GLY A 293 19.05 -16.64 7.33
C GLY A 293 17.53 -16.56 7.22
N HIS A 294 16.87 -15.90 8.20
CA HIS A 294 15.42 -15.67 8.16
C HIS A 294 15.00 -14.85 6.94
N VAL A 295 15.65 -13.71 6.70
CA VAL A 295 15.25 -12.81 5.60
C VAL A 295 15.57 -13.39 4.22
N VAL A 296 16.64 -14.18 4.07
CA VAL A 296 16.89 -14.92 2.81
C VAL A 296 15.75 -15.89 2.53
N LYS A 297 15.34 -16.69 3.52
CA LYS A 297 14.22 -17.63 3.39
C LYS A 297 12.89 -16.94 3.08
N LEU A 298 12.61 -15.80 3.74
CA LEU A 298 11.46 -14.96 3.40
C LEU A 298 11.55 -14.43 1.97
N GLY A 299 12.73 -13.98 1.56
CA GLY A 299 13.01 -13.49 0.22
C GLY A 299 12.66 -14.51 -0.85
N GLU A 300 13.09 -15.77 -0.69
CA GLU A 300 12.73 -16.87 -1.59
C GLU A 300 11.21 -17.07 -1.70
N ALA A 301 10.48 -16.95 -0.58
CA ALA A 301 9.03 -17.08 -0.55
C ALA A 301 8.28 -15.89 -1.20
N CYS A 302 8.94 -14.75 -1.41
CA CYS A 302 8.35 -13.53 -1.97
C CYS A 302 9.05 -13.03 -3.25
N ASP A 303 9.67 -13.94 -4.02
CA ASP A 303 10.38 -13.63 -5.29
C ASP A 303 11.44 -12.53 -5.12
N GLY A 304 12.17 -12.57 -4.00
CA GLY A 304 13.24 -11.65 -3.67
C GLY A 304 12.78 -10.21 -3.44
N ARG A 305 11.50 -9.97 -3.16
CA ARG A 305 10.93 -8.65 -2.87
C ARG A 305 11.51 -8.01 -1.62
N VAL A 306 11.77 -8.81 -0.58
CA VAL A 306 12.44 -8.40 0.66
C VAL A 306 13.78 -9.10 0.76
N ARG A 307 14.83 -8.35 1.12
CA ARG A 307 16.22 -8.84 1.21
C ARG A 307 16.88 -8.36 2.51
N PRO A 308 17.87 -9.09 3.04
CA PRO A 308 18.68 -8.56 4.13
C PRO A 308 19.67 -7.51 3.62
N VAL A 309 20.02 -6.55 4.47
CA VAL A 309 21.19 -5.68 4.30
C VAL A 309 21.98 -5.63 5.60
N LEU A 310 23.32 -5.66 5.49
CA LEU A 310 24.20 -5.52 6.65
C LEU A 310 24.18 -4.06 7.12
N CYS A 311 24.10 -3.86 8.43
CA CYS A 311 23.87 -2.55 9.01
C CYS A 311 24.68 -2.31 10.28
N PRO A 312 26.01 -2.16 10.17
CA PRO A 312 26.76 -1.49 11.23
C PRO A 312 26.21 -0.06 11.35
N ARG A 313 25.73 0.33 12.54
CA ARG A 313 24.93 1.56 12.68
C ARG A 313 25.68 2.79 12.15
N PHE A 314 26.90 2.99 12.64
CA PHE A 314 27.85 4.03 12.21
C PHE A 314 29.22 3.77 12.84
N ILE A 315 30.27 4.40 12.30
CA ILE A 315 31.68 4.16 12.69
C ILE A 315 31.93 4.17 14.21
N PRO A 316 31.41 5.13 14.99
CA PRO A 316 31.62 5.18 16.44
C PRO A 316 31.13 3.95 17.22
N THR A 317 30.13 3.22 16.74
CA THR A 317 29.47 2.15 17.52
C THR A 317 29.87 0.73 17.13
N CYS A 318 30.77 0.55 16.15
CA CYS A 318 31.17 -0.77 15.66
C CYS A 318 32.69 -0.91 15.63
N ARG A 319 33.23 -2.02 16.16
CA ARG A 319 34.66 -2.36 16.10
C ARG A 319 35.04 -3.14 14.85
#